data_AF-A0A9N7Y8B3-F1
#
_entry.id   AF-A0A9N7Y8B3-F1
#
_cell.length_a   1.000
_cell.length_b   1.000
_cell.length_c   1.000
_cell.angle_alpha   90.00
_cell.angle_beta   90.00
_cell.angle_gamma   90.00
#
_symmetry.space_group_name_H-M   'P 1'
#
loop_
_entity.id
_entity.type
_entity.pdbx_description
1 polymer ?
#
loop_
_entity_poly.entity_id
_entity_poly.type
_entity_poly.pdbx_seq_one_letter_code
_entity_poly.pdbx_strand_id
1 'polypeptide(L)'
;MKLTRKLVLAKAKASDLDSVKKLNCWGCNLTDISIFSQIPNITVLTLSVNSISSLAPLADCLSLCELYLRRNMIPSLSELSHLRPLTRLRVLWFAENPCCGTESRQYRLTVLRCLPCLQRLDNQVVTEDEMALAMMEGDVVTMPPNNAPNQLSTNGLPEAETENDPLNYNMEETNKIREGLGMKPLSRDKFSSLSSPSTKETKLSMKKRHTLDAVLLLLNDLDEEELGFVHTATQNRLQTYTLDPETLKDSLQSQKTTDIQH
;
A
#
# COMPACT_ATOMS: atom_id res chain seq x y z
N MET A 1 -14.66 -17.67 -9.12
CA MET A 1 -15.45 -18.81 -8.59
C MET A 1 -15.31 -18.86 -7.07
N LYS A 2 -16.36 -19.24 -6.34
CA LYS A 2 -16.30 -19.36 -4.86
C LYS A 2 -15.99 -20.80 -4.46
N LEU A 3 -15.06 -20.97 -3.53
CA LEU A 3 -14.76 -22.27 -2.95
C LEU A 3 -15.84 -22.62 -1.90
N THR A 4 -16.69 -23.60 -2.21
CA THR A 4 -17.78 -24.02 -1.30
C THR A 4 -17.34 -25.17 -0.39
N ARG A 5 -18.00 -25.31 0.78
CA ARG A 5 -17.76 -26.42 1.72
C ARG A 5 -17.80 -27.79 1.04
N LYS A 6 -18.79 -28.03 0.17
CA LYS A 6 -18.92 -29.29 -0.58
C LYS A 6 -17.70 -29.57 -1.46
N LEU A 7 -17.20 -28.55 -2.16
CA LEU A 7 -16.03 -28.69 -3.04
C LEU A 7 -14.74 -28.93 -2.23
N VAL A 8 -14.60 -28.29 -1.08
CA VAL A 8 -13.47 -28.53 -0.16
C VAL A 8 -13.47 -29.97 0.33
N LEU A 9 -14.60 -30.45 0.88
CA LEU A 9 -14.72 -31.82 1.39
C LEU A 9 -14.47 -32.86 0.29
N ALA A 10 -15.01 -32.63 -0.91
CA ALA A 10 -14.78 -33.49 -2.07
C ALA A 10 -13.29 -33.53 -2.48
N LYS A 11 -12.63 -32.37 -2.57
CA LYS A 11 -11.20 -32.29 -2.94
C LYS A 11 -10.27 -32.84 -1.86
N ALA A 12 -10.58 -32.62 -0.59
CA ALA A 12 -9.81 -33.11 0.54
C ALA A 12 -10.10 -34.59 0.89
N LYS A 13 -11.14 -35.19 0.28
CA LYS A 13 -11.68 -36.51 0.66
C LYS A 13 -11.93 -36.60 2.17
N ALA A 14 -12.46 -35.52 2.73
CA ALA A 14 -12.67 -35.34 4.15
C ALA A 14 -14.17 -35.43 4.48
N SER A 15 -14.48 -36.01 5.63
CA SER A 15 -15.85 -36.05 6.18
C SER A 15 -16.25 -34.67 6.72
N ASP A 16 -15.29 -33.99 7.37
CA ASP A 16 -15.48 -32.73 8.08
C ASP A 16 -14.36 -31.74 7.81
N LEU A 17 -14.66 -30.45 7.94
CA LEU A 17 -13.71 -29.37 7.70
C LEU A 17 -12.52 -29.42 8.67
N ASP A 18 -12.74 -29.81 9.92
CA ASP A 18 -11.68 -29.91 10.93
C ASP A 18 -10.62 -30.97 10.60
N SER A 19 -10.99 -31.98 9.80
CA SER A 19 -10.09 -33.05 9.38
C SER A 19 -9.23 -32.67 8.16
N VAL A 20 -9.53 -31.54 7.51
CA VAL A 20 -8.83 -31.08 6.30
C VAL A 20 -7.47 -30.51 6.69
N LYS A 21 -6.41 -31.32 6.51
CA LYS A 21 -5.03 -30.88 6.70
C LYS A 21 -4.36 -30.42 5.42
N LYS A 22 -4.72 -31.02 4.29
CA LYS A 22 -4.10 -30.73 2.98
C LYS A 22 -5.18 -30.46 1.96
N LEU A 23 -5.05 -29.36 1.23
CA LEU A 23 -5.99 -29.03 0.17
C LEU A 23 -5.26 -28.54 -1.08
N ASN A 24 -5.59 -29.15 -2.22
CA ASN A 24 -5.12 -28.72 -3.53
C ASN A 24 -6.28 -28.14 -4.35
N CYS A 25 -6.18 -26.84 -4.59
CA CYS A 25 -7.09 -26.05 -5.42
C CYS A 25 -6.36 -25.34 -6.56
N TRP A 26 -5.36 -26.00 -7.14
CA TRP A 26 -4.66 -25.49 -8.32
C TRP A 26 -5.61 -25.32 -9.51
N GLY A 27 -5.51 -24.19 -10.22
CA GLY A 27 -6.22 -24.00 -11.50
C GLY A 27 -7.75 -24.01 -11.39
N CYS A 28 -8.31 -23.62 -10.24
CA CYS A 28 -9.76 -23.70 -9.98
C CYS A 28 -10.50 -22.37 -10.22
N ASN A 29 -9.83 -21.37 -10.82
CA ASN A 29 -10.37 -20.02 -11.07
C ASN A 29 -11.03 -19.39 -9.81
N LEU A 30 -10.43 -19.65 -8.65
CA LEU A 30 -10.94 -19.19 -7.37
C LEU A 30 -10.72 -17.68 -7.23
N THR A 31 -11.76 -17.00 -6.79
CA THR A 31 -11.75 -15.55 -6.46
C THR A 31 -12.11 -15.32 -5.01
N ASP A 32 -12.99 -16.17 -4.45
CA ASP A 32 -13.44 -16.08 -3.06
C ASP A 32 -12.96 -17.32 -2.30
N ILE A 33 -12.12 -17.06 -1.30
CA ILE A 33 -11.49 -18.05 -0.41
C ILE A 33 -11.96 -17.91 1.05
N SER A 34 -13.09 -17.23 1.29
CA SER A 34 -13.62 -16.95 2.64
C SER A 34 -13.82 -18.21 3.50
N ILE A 35 -13.98 -19.38 2.87
CA ILE A 35 -14.19 -20.66 3.55
C ILE A 35 -13.01 -21.07 4.45
N PHE A 36 -11.78 -20.59 4.20
CA PHE A 36 -10.62 -20.97 5.00
C PHE A 36 -10.66 -20.46 6.44
N SER A 37 -11.44 -19.41 6.72
CA SER A 37 -11.76 -18.99 8.10
C SER A 37 -12.42 -20.10 8.93
N GLN A 38 -13.05 -21.09 8.28
CA GLN A 38 -13.70 -22.23 8.91
C GLN A 38 -12.83 -23.50 8.92
N ILE A 39 -11.55 -23.40 8.52
CA ILE A 39 -10.62 -24.54 8.39
C ILE A 39 -9.27 -24.19 9.06
N PRO A 40 -9.25 -23.97 10.39
CA PRO A 40 -8.05 -23.51 11.09
C PRO A 40 -6.91 -24.55 11.13
N ASN A 41 -7.25 -25.83 10.93
CA ASN A 41 -6.33 -26.97 11.03
C ASN A 41 -5.56 -27.29 9.74
N ILE A 42 -5.74 -26.49 8.69
CA ILE A 42 -5.05 -26.71 7.43
C ILE A 42 -3.54 -26.49 7.59
N THR A 43 -2.73 -27.41 7.07
CA THR A 43 -1.26 -27.38 7.15
C THR A 43 -0.61 -27.14 5.80
N VAL A 44 -1.19 -27.65 4.71
CA VAL A 44 -0.67 -27.50 3.35
C VAL A 44 -1.79 -27.03 2.43
N LEU A 45 -1.58 -25.87 1.80
CA LEU A 45 -2.57 -25.25 0.94
C LEU A 45 -1.97 -24.84 -0.41
N THR A 46 -2.48 -25.45 -1.47
CA THR A 46 -2.11 -25.10 -2.86
C THR A 46 -3.24 -24.33 -3.53
N LEU A 47 -2.99 -23.06 -3.80
CA LEU A 47 -3.90 -22.11 -4.43
C LEU A 47 -3.29 -21.44 -5.68
N SER A 48 -2.24 -22.03 -6.26
CA SER A 48 -1.61 -21.47 -7.45
C SER A 48 -2.54 -21.47 -8.67
N VAL A 49 -2.33 -20.53 -9.59
CA VAL A 49 -3.12 -20.37 -10.82
C VAL A 49 -4.60 -20.17 -10.51
N ASN A 50 -4.88 -19.15 -9.70
CA ASN A 50 -6.24 -18.69 -9.40
C ASN A 50 -6.30 -17.17 -9.59
N SER A 51 -7.38 -16.54 -9.14
CA SER A 51 -7.61 -15.10 -9.25
C SER A 51 -7.88 -14.48 -7.88
N ILE A 52 -7.11 -14.92 -6.88
CA ILE A 52 -7.23 -14.47 -5.49
C ILE A 52 -6.57 -13.11 -5.37
N SER A 53 -7.28 -12.15 -4.78
CA SER A 53 -6.78 -10.79 -4.56
C SER A 53 -6.55 -10.43 -3.08
N SER A 54 -7.14 -11.19 -2.15
CA SER A 54 -6.98 -10.95 -0.71
C SER A 54 -6.67 -12.23 0.07
N LEU A 55 -5.84 -12.09 1.09
CA LEU A 55 -5.41 -13.17 1.99
C LEU A 55 -6.05 -13.10 3.37
N ALA A 56 -6.95 -12.12 3.61
CA ALA A 56 -7.61 -11.96 4.90
C ALA A 56 -8.24 -13.26 5.46
N PRO A 57 -8.89 -14.12 4.66
CA PRO A 57 -9.47 -15.37 5.17
C PRO A 57 -8.47 -16.43 5.65
N LEU A 58 -7.16 -16.23 5.41
CA LEU A 58 -6.09 -17.14 5.85
C LEU A 58 -5.49 -16.73 7.21
N ALA A 59 -5.86 -15.58 7.77
CA ALA A 59 -5.30 -15.06 9.00
C ALA A 59 -5.50 -16.01 10.20
N ASP A 60 -6.62 -16.73 10.23
CA ASP A 60 -6.98 -17.66 11.30
C ASP A 60 -6.41 -19.08 11.11
N CYS A 61 -5.73 -19.35 9.99
CA CYS A 61 -5.16 -20.66 9.68
C CYS A 61 -3.82 -20.91 10.39
N LEU A 62 -3.78 -20.80 11.72
CA LEU A 62 -2.55 -20.83 12.54
C LEU A 62 -1.70 -22.11 12.38
N SER A 63 -2.30 -23.20 11.89
CA SER A 63 -1.60 -24.48 11.62
C SER A 63 -0.91 -24.54 10.26
N LEU A 64 -1.02 -23.51 9.43
CA LEU A 64 -0.50 -23.51 8.06
C LEU A 64 1.03 -23.51 8.04
N CYS A 65 1.61 -24.51 7.37
CA CYS A 65 3.05 -24.69 7.22
C CYS A 65 3.53 -24.37 5.80
N GLU A 66 2.71 -24.67 4.80
CA GLU A 66 3.04 -24.49 3.38
C GLU A 66 1.89 -23.82 2.63
N LEU A 67 2.20 -22.70 1.96
CA LEU A 67 1.24 -21.92 1.19
C LEU A 67 1.76 -21.62 -0.21
N TYR A 68 1.03 -22.07 -1.21
CA TYR A 68 1.36 -21.84 -2.62
C TYR A 68 0.32 -20.95 -3.26
N LEU A 69 0.73 -19.73 -3.64
CA LEU A 69 -0.11 -18.67 -4.21
C LEU A 69 0.43 -18.18 -5.57
N ARG A 70 1.33 -18.93 -6.22
CA ARG A 70 1.90 -18.57 -7.52
C ARG A 70 0.81 -18.22 -8.55
N ARG A 71 1.00 -17.15 -9.31
CA ARG A 71 0.07 -16.72 -10.38
C ARG A 71 -1.35 -16.48 -9.85
N ASN A 72 -1.47 -15.52 -8.94
CA ASN A 72 -2.73 -14.96 -8.43
C ASN A 72 -2.79 -13.45 -8.72
N MET A 73 -3.79 -12.77 -8.16
CA MET A 73 -4.08 -11.35 -8.41
C MET A 73 -3.84 -10.49 -7.15
N ILE A 74 -2.80 -10.82 -6.37
CA ILE A 74 -2.49 -10.08 -5.14
C ILE A 74 -1.84 -8.74 -5.50
N PRO A 75 -2.51 -7.60 -5.20
CA PRO A 75 -2.09 -6.30 -5.74
C PRO A 75 -0.87 -5.72 -5.02
N SER A 76 -0.69 -6.02 -3.74
CA SER A 76 0.32 -5.37 -2.89
C SER A 76 0.80 -6.28 -1.76
N LEU A 77 2.00 -6.00 -1.25
CA LEU A 77 2.59 -6.71 -0.11
C LEU A 77 1.85 -6.45 1.22
N SER A 78 0.97 -5.46 1.27
CA SER A 78 0.06 -5.19 2.40
C SER A 78 -0.75 -6.41 2.84
N GLU A 79 -1.13 -7.28 1.90
CA GLU A 79 -1.86 -8.52 2.19
C GLU A 79 -1.06 -9.51 3.04
N LEU A 80 0.28 -9.40 3.07
CA LEU A 80 1.12 -10.23 3.95
C LEU A 80 0.90 -9.92 5.42
N SER A 81 0.33 -8.76 5.77
CA SER A 81 -0.03 -8.43 7.15
C SER A 81 -1.02 -9.46 7.74
N HIS A 82 -1.89 -10.04 6.91
CA HIS A 82 -2.81 -11.11 7.31
C HIS A 82 -2.10 -12.44 7.58
N LEU A 83 -0.91 -12.66 7.02
CA LEU A 83 -0.14 -13.89 7.25
C LEU A 83 0.83 -13.79 8.44
N ARG A 84 1.01 -12.60 9.03
CA ARG A 84 1.89 -12.39 10.20
C ARG A 84 1.60 -13.31 11.39
N PRO A 85 0.33 -13.62 11.74
CA PRO A 85 0.02 -14.54 12.83
C PRO A 85 0.46 -15.99 12.56
N LEU A 86 0.78 -16.35 11.32
CA LEU A 86 1.10 -17.71 10.90
C LEU A 86 2.56 -18.07 11.22
N THR A 87 2.87 -18.21 12.51
CA THR A 87 4.22 -18.50 13.02
C THR A 87 4.78 -19.86 12.57
N ARG A 88 3.90 -20.76 12.11
CA ARG A 88 4.25 -22.10 11.61
C ARG A 88 4.53 -22.12 10.10
N LEU A 89 4.28 -21.02 9.39
CA LEU A 89 4.49 -20.94 7.95
C LEU A 89 5.99 -21.01 7.64
N ARG A 90 6.41 -22.07 6.94
CA ARG A 90 7.80 -22.31 6.54
C ARG A 90 8.03 -22.13 5.05
N VAL A 91 7.04 -22.44 4.23
CA VAL A 91 7.15 -22.38 2.77
C VAL A 91 6.08 -21.46 2.22
N LEU A 92 6.51 -20.43 1.50
CA LEU A 92 5.64 -19.51 0.80
C LEU A 92 6.04 -19.42 -0.68
N TRP A 93 5.07 -19.49 -1.58
CA TRP A 93 5.27 -19.22 -3.00
C TRP A 93 4.32 -18.13 -3.44
N PHE A 94 4.85 -16.95 -3.74
CA PHE A 94 4.13 -15.74 -4.15
C PHE A 94 4.45 -15.29 -5.57
N ALA A 95 5.42 -15.88 -6.26
CA ALA A 95 5.84 -15.48 -7.60
C ALA A 95 4.68 -15.35 -8.61
N GLU A 96 4.87 -14.51 -9.63
CA GLU A 96 3.85 -14.19 -10.64
C GLU A 96 2.57 -13.55 -10.06
N ASN A 97 2.67 -12.87 -8.92
CA ASN A 97 1.64 -11.96 -8.45
C ASN A 97 2.04 -10.50 -8.78
N PRO A 98 1.05 -9.61 -9.00
CA PRO A 98 1.31 -8.18 -9.26
C PRO A 98 2.22 -7.52 -8.22
N CYS A 99 2.11 -7.91 -6.95
CA CYS A 99 2.93 -7.41 -5.85
C CYS A 99 4.43 -7.73 -5.94
N CYS A 100 4.84 -8.73 -6.74
CA CYS A 100 6.25 -9.07 -6.89
C CYS A 100 7.02 -8.00 -7.69
N GLY A 101 6.30 -7.20 -8.51
CA GLY A 101 6.81 -6.00 -9.17
C GLY A 101 8.09 -6.20 -9.99
N THR A 102 8.71 -5.08 -10.36
CA THR A 102 10.00 -5.04 -11.06
C THR A 102 11.18 -5.24 -10.09
N GLU A 103 11.00 -4.93 -8.81
CA GLU A 103 12.05 -4.96 -7.79
C GLU A 103 12.05 -6.27 -6.97
N SER A 104 12.59 -7.32 -7.58
CA SER A 104 12.66 -8.66 -6.97
C SER A 104 13.42 -8.68 -5.63
N ARG A 105 14.46 -7.85 -5.46
CA ARG A 105 15.24 -7.79 -4.21
C ARG A 105 14.43 -7.20 -3.05
N GLN A 106 13.82 -6.03 -3.24
CA GLN A 106 13.06 -5.37 -2.18
C GLN A 106 11.82 -6.19 -1.82
N TYR A 107 11.15 -6.77 -2.82
CA TYR A 107 10.08 -7.74 -2.60
C TYR A 107 10.53 -8.87 -1.65
N ARG A 108 11.67 -9.52 -1.95
CA ARG A 108 12.18 -10.64 -1.14
C ARG A 108 12.46 -10.20 0.29
N LEU A 109 13.18 -9.10 0.48
CA LEU A 109 13.53 -8.59 1.81
C LEU A 109 12.28 -8.20 2.61
N THR A 110 11.33 -7.51 1.99
CA THR A 110 10.07 -7.09 2.63
C THR A 110 9.21 -8.29 3.06
N VAL A 111 9.14 -9.35 2.24
CA VAL A 111 8.43 -10.59 2.61
C VAL A 111 9.10 -11.26 3.81
N LEU A 112 10.43 -11.40 3.79
CA LEU A 112 11.19 -12.04 4.87
C LEU A 112 11.13 -11.23 6.18
N ARG A 113 11.12 -9.90 6.10
CA ARG A 113 10.91 -9.03 7.25
C ARG A 113 9.54 -9.23 7.88
N CYS A 114 8.51 -9.42 7.07
CA CYS A 114 7.14 -9.65 7.55
C CYS A 114 6.91 -11.06 8.08
N LEU A 115 7.61 -12.05 7.52
CA LEU A 115 7.45 -13.46 7.83
C LEU A 115 8.82 -14.08 8.16
N PRO A 116 9.40 -13.75 9.34
CA PRO A 116 10.75 -14.20 9.72
C PRO A 116 10.86 -15.71 9.93
N CYS A 117 9.74 -16.43 9.98
CA CYS A 117 9.71 -17.86 10.18
C CYS A 117 9.83 -18.69 8.89
N LEU A 118 9.96 -18.03 7.73
CA LEU A 118 10.07 -18.67 6.42
C LEU A 118 11.44 -19.31 6.20
N GLN A 119 11.42 -20.56 5.75
CA GLN A 119 12.59 -21.32 5.32
C GLN A 119 12.74 -21.31 3.80
N ARG A 120 11.63 -21.16 3.06
CA ARG A 120 11.64 -21.11 1.59
C ARG A 120 10.65 -20.07 1.09
N LEU A 121 11.13 -19.24 0.17
CA LEU A 121 10.34 -18.25 -0.56
C LEU A 121 10.57 -18.43 -2.06
N ASP A 122 9.50 -18.61 -2.83
CA ASP A 122 9.52 -18.72 -4.30
C ASP A 122 10.48 -19.80 -4.82
N ASN A 123 10.45 -20.97 -4.18
CA ASN A 123 11.34 -22.11 -4.42
C ASN A 123 12.82 -21.89 -4.05
N GLN A 124 13.20 -20.69 -3.59
CA GLN A 124 14.54 -20.42 -3.08
C GLN A 124 14.59 -20.64 -1.57
N VAL A 125 15.67 -21.24 -1.09
CA VAL A 125 15.94 -21.37 0.35
C VAL A 125 16.26 -19.99 0.90
N VAL A 126 15.80 -19.70 2.10
CA VAL A 126 16.10 -18.47 2.82
C VAL A 126 17.31 -18.74 3.70
N THR A 127 18.36 -17.94 3.56
CA THR A 127 19.55 -18.04 4.43
C THR A 127 19.42 -17.09 5.64
N GLU A 128 20.19 -17.37 6.69
CA GLU A 128 20.25 -16.50 7.87
C GLU A 128 20.76 -15.10 7.52
N ASP A 129 21.73 -14.99 6.60
CA ASP A 129 22.25 -13.71 6.10
C ASP A 129 21.17 -12.90 5.40
N GLU A 130 20.38 -13.52 4.53
CA GLU A 130 19.25 -12.85 3.87
C GLU A 130 18.20 -12.37 4.88
N MET A 131 17.98 -13.14 5.95
CA MET A 131 17.05 -12.76 7.00
C MET A 131 17.58 -11.57 7.82
N ALA A 132 18.88 -11.54 8.12
CA ALA A 132 19.52 -10.40 8.77
C ALA A 132 19.42 -9.13 7.90
N LEU A 133 19.68 -9.25 6.60
CA LEU A 133 19.51 -8.16 5.64
C LEU A 133 18.04 -7.70 5.57
N ALA A 134 17.08 -8.62 5.57
CA ALA A 134 15.66 -8.30 5.53
C ALA A 134 15.22 -7.49 6.76
N MET A 135 15.76 -7.79 7.95
CA MET A 135 15.47 -7.02 9.17
C MET A 135 16.02 -5.60 9.13
N MET A 136 17.13 -5.39 8.41
CA MET A 136 17.78 -4.09 8.27
C MET A 136 17.18 -3.25 7.13
N GLU A 137 17.03 -3.84 5.95
CA GLU A 137 16.71 -3.15 4.68
C GLU A 137 15.26 -3.37 4.20
N GLY A 138 14.57 -4.40 4.68
CA GLY A 138 13.21 -4.70 4.21
C GLY A 138 12.20 -3.65 4.65
N ASP A 139 11.16 -3.41 3.86
CA ASP A 139 10.14 -2.42 4.24
C ASP A 139 9.19 -2.95 5.31
N VAL A 140 8.71 -2.05 6.17
CA VAL A 140 7.63 -2.36 7.09
C VAL A 140 6.31 -2.32 6.34
N VAL A 141 5.74 -3.50 6.11
CA VAL A 141 4.38 -3.59 5.58
C VAL A 141 3.40 -3.10 6.64
N THR A 142 2.78 -1.94 6.44
CA THR A 142 1.65 -1.50 7.26
C THR A 142 0.38 -2.22 6.83
N MET A 143 -0.56 -2.46 7.76
CA MET A 143 -1.86 -3.00 7.38
C MET A 143 -2.49 -2.09 6.31
N PRO A 144 -3.16 -2.65 5.28
CA PRO A 144 -4.00 -1.83 4.44
C PRO A 144 -5.06 -1.14 5.33
N PRO A 145 -5.46 0.11 5.06
CA PRO A 145 -6.50 0.79 5.84
C PRO A 145 -7.81 0.01 5.66
N ASN A 146 -8.10 -0.87 6.62
CA ASN A 146 -9.32 -1.65 6.59
C ASN A 146 -10.43 -0.79 7.21
N ASN A 147 -11.50 -0.55 6.46
CA ASN A 147 -12.78 -0.08 6.99
C ASN A 147 -13.29 -1.11 8.00
N ALA A 148 -12.93 -0.97 9.28
CA ALA A 148 -13.57 -1.69 10.36
C ALA A 148 -14.76 -0.85 10.86
N PRO A 149 -16.00 -1.40 10.95
CA PRO A 149 -17.02 -0.79 11.77
C PRO A 149 -16.58 -0.88 13.24
N ASN A 150 -16.71 0.24 13.94
CA ASN A 150 -16.64 0.39 15.40
C ASN A 150 -16.90 -0.92 16.16
N GLN A 151 -15.96 -1.32 17.01
CA GLN A 151 -16.16 -1.49 18.47
C GLN A 151 -14.78 -1.64 19.13
N LEU A 152 -14.29 -0.55 19.73
CA LEU A 152 -13.28 -0.63 20.79
C LEU A 152 -14.03 -0.42 22.11
N SER A 153 -14.02 -1.44 22.96
CA SER A 153 -14.31 -1.29 24.38
C SER A 153 -13.46 -2.30 25.13
N THR A 154 -12.31 -1.83 25.57
CA THR A 154 -11.57 -2.44 26.68
C THR A 154 -11.08 -1.31 27.58
N ASN A 155 -11.82 -1.09 28.67
CA ASN A 155 -11.35 -0.38 29.86
C ASN A 155 -10.28 -1.22 30.57
N GLY A 156 -9.19 -0.58 31.02
CA GLY A 156 -8.24 -1.18 31.99
C GLY A 156 -6.80 -0.68 31.86
N LEU A 157 -6.56 0.55 32.34
CA LEU A 157 -5.26 1.18 32.69
C LEU A 157 -4.37 0.30 33.61
N PRO A 158 -3.05 0.59 33.83
CA PRO A 158 -2.45 1.93 33.78
C PRO A 158 -1.11 2.12 33.04
N GLU A 159 -0.87 3.41 32.83
CA GLU A 159 0.23 4.16 32.28
C GLU A 159 1.64 3.75 32.77
N ALA A 160 2.57 3.69 31.82
CA ALA A 160 3.95 4.15 32.03
C ALA A 160 4.55 4.55 30.66
N GLU A 161 4.64 5.87 30.47
CA GLU A 161 5.75 6.58 29.83
C GLU A 161 6.13 6.17 28.38
N THR A 162 5.55 6.88 27.42
CA THR A 162 6.30 7.24 26.20
C THR A 162 6.13 8.73 25.90
N GLU A 163 7.23 9.41 26.15
CA GLU A 163 7.60 10.75 25.72
C GLU A 163 7.25 11.06 24.26
N ASN A 164 6.70 12.26 24.05
CA ASN A 164 6.99 13.18 22.95
C ASN A 164 6.66 12.74 21.51
N ASP A 165 5.37 12.79 21.15
CA ASP A 165 4.94 13.08 19.77
C ASP A 165 4.41 14.53 19.68
N PRO A 166 5.10 15.48 19.01
CA PRO A 166 4.81 16.92 19.09
C PRO A 166 3.47 17.39 18.49
N LEU A 167 2.67 16.50 17.90
CA LEU A 167 1.47 16.89 17.13
C LEU A 167 0.14 16.34 17.67
N ASN A 168 0.15 15.61 18.79
CA ASN A 168 -1.05 15.02 19.35
C ASN A 168 -1.47 15.70 20.67
N TYR A 169 -1.85 16.97 20.61
CA TYR A 169 -2.48 17.65 21.74
C TYR A 169 -3.98 17.43 21.72
N ASN A 170 -4.51 16.85 22.79
CA ASN A 170 -5.95 16.72 22.95
C ASN A 170 -6.58 18.04 23.49
N MET A 171 -7.90 18.20 23.34
CA MET A 171 -8.62 19.41 23.78
C MET A 171 -8.48 19.66 25.30
N GLU A 172 -8.24 18.62 26.08
CA GLU A 172 -8.14 18.64 27.53
C GLU A 172 -6.79 19.20 27.99
N GLU A 173 -5.71 18.84 27.29
CA GLU A 173 -4.37 19.42 27.45
C GLU A 173 -4.36 20.89 27.04
N THR A 174 -5.09 21.25 25.98
CA THR A 174 -5.22 22.64 25.53
C THR A 174 -5.90 23.52 26.59
N ASN A 175 -6.93 22.99 27.28
CA ASN A 175 -7.59 23.71 28.36
C ASN A 175 -6.72 23.81 29.62
N LYS A 176 -5.92 22.78 29.95
CA LYS A 176 -4.94 22.84 31.05
C LYS A 176 -3.88 23.93 30.83
N ILE A 177 -3.39 24.08 29.59
CA ILE A 177 -2.44 25.16 29.25
C ILE A 177 -3.08 26.54 29.42
N ARG A 178 -4.36 26.70 29.03
CA ARG A 178 -5.11 27.96 29.21
C ARG A 178 -5.28 28.36 30.66
N GLU A 179 -5.59 27.40 31.52
CA GLU A 179 -5.75 27.64 32.96
C GLU A 179 -4.44 28.12 33.60
N GLY A 180 -3.30 27.51 33.21
CA GLY A 180 -1.97 27.95 33.66
C GLY A 180 -1.60 29.38 33.24
N LEU A 181 -2.25 29.90 32.18
CA LEU A 181 -2.06 31.27 31.68
C LEU A 181 -3.16 32.25 32.18
N GLY A 182 -4.03 31.82 33.11
CA GLY A 182 -5.12 32.65 33.64
C GLY A 182 -6.26 32.93 32.66
N MET A 183 -6.38 32.12 31.59
CA MET A 183 -7.37 32.28 30.52
C MET A 183 -8.57 31.35 30.75
N LYS A 184 -9.78 31.77 30.36
CA LYS A 184 -11.00 30.94 30.50
C LYS A 184 -10.95 29.68 29.61
N PRO A 185 -11.39 28.52 30.09
CA PRO A 185 -11.41 27.28 29.29
C PRO A 185 -12.37 27.39 28.10
N LEU A 186 -12.04 26.70 27.00
CA LEU A 186 -12.92 26.58 25.84
C LEU A 186 -14.00 25.53 26.15
N SER A 187 -15.26 25.96 26.17
CA SER A 187 -16.41 25.03 26.12
C SER A 187 -16.68 24.59 24.68
N ARG A 188 -17.03 23.32 24.52
CA ARG A 188 -17.42 22.68 23.25
C ARG A 188 -18.64 23.33 22.59
N ASP A 189 -19.43 24.09 23.35
CA ASP A 189 -20.66 24.74 22.87
C ASP A 189 -20.44 25.98 21.99
N LYS A 190 -19.19 26.44 21.82
CA LYS A 190 -18.87 27.48 20.82
C LYS A 190 -18.64 26.93 19.41
N PHE A 191 -18.61 25.61 19.25
CA PHE A 191 -18.46 24.96 17.94
C PHE A 191 -19.54 23.89 17.74
N SER A 192 -20.80 24.30 17.90
CA SER A 192 -21.95 23.51 17.46
C SER A 192 -22.56 24.19 16.25
N SER A 193 -22.48 23.49 15.11
CA SER A 193 -23.11 23.80 13.81
C SER A 193 -22.24 24.57 12.81
N LEU A 194 -21.44 23.82 12.04
CA LEU A 194 -21.53 23.95 10.58
C LEU A 194 -21.64 22.54 9.99
N SER A 195 -22.87 22.20 9.65
CA SER A 195 -23.26 21.23 8.63
C SER A 195 -22.33 21.28 7.42
N SER A 196 -22.08 20.11 6.84
CA SER A 196 -21.33 19.88 5.60
C SER A 196 -21.59 20.93 4.51
N PRO A 197 -20.56 21.29 3.72
CA PRO A 197 -20.76 21.58 2.32
C PRO A 197 -20.12 20.51 1.43
N SER A 198 -20.92 20.14 0.44
CA SER A 198 -20.61 19.36 -0.75
C SER A 198 -19.37 19.90 -1.49
N THR A 199 -18.58 18.97 -2.04
CA THR A 199 -17.87 19.02 -3.33
C THR A 199 -17.33 20.36 -3.85
N LYS A 200 -15.99 20.48 -3.99
CA LYS A 200 -15.30 20.63 -5.31
C LYS A 200 -13.79 20.95 -5.24
N GLU A 201 -13.20 21.30 -4.11
CA GLU A 201 -11.84 21.86 -4.13
C GLU A 201 -10.69 20.83 -4.04
N THR A 202 -10.91 19.63 -3.49
CA THR A 202 -9.82 18.66 -3.26
C THR A 202 -9.40 17.87 -4.51
N LYS A 203 -10.25 17.81 -5.56
CA LYS A 203 -9.93 17.07 -6.80
C LYS A 203 -8.84 17.74 -7.63
N LEU A 204 -8.71 19.06 -7.58
CA LEU A 204 -7.73 19.77 -8.40
C LEU A 204 -6.30 19.59 -7.87
N SER A 205 -6.13 19.58 -6.54
CA SER A 205 -4.83 19.41 -5.89
C SER A 205 -4.26 18.00 -6.06
N MET A 206 -5.08 16.95 -5.88
CA MET A 206 -4.65 15.58 -6.18
C MET A 206 -4.40 15.36 -7.68
N LYS A 207 -5.25 15.88 -8.57
CA LYS A 207 -5.04 15.74 -10.01
C LYS A 207 -3.75 16.42 -10.49
N LYS A 208 -3.40 17.59 -9.93
CA LYS A 208 -2.11 18.27 -10.17
C LYS A 208 -0.92 17.43 -9.70
N ARG A 209 -1.05 16.76 -8.56
CA ARG A 209 0.00 15.86 -8.02
C ARG A 209 0.20 14.63 -8.91
N HIS A 210 -0.88 14.02 -9.39
CA HIS A 210 -0.81 12.89 -10.35
C HIS A 210 -0.29 13.29 -11.74
N THR A 211 -0.55 14.54 -12.19
CA THR A 211 -0.01 15.01 -13.48
C THR A 211 1.46 15.35 -13.37
N LEU A 212 1.93 15.92 -12.26
CA LEU A 212 3.36 16.11 -12.00
C LEU A 212 4.12 14.77 -11.92
N ASP A 213 3.56 13.78 -11.23
CA ASP A 213 4.13 12.43 -11.18
C ASP A 213 4.20 11.77 -12.56
N ALA A 214 3.12 11.88 -13.35
CA ALA A 214 3.09 11.32 -14.70
C ALA A 214 4.11 12.02 -15.63
N VAL A 215 4.28 13.33 -15.48
CA VAL A 215 5.29 14.09 -16.23
C VAL A 215 6.70 13.71 -15.80
N LEU A 216 6.96 13.50 -14.51
CA LEU A 216 8.26 13.04 -14.00
C LEU A 216 8.62 11.63 -14.50
N LEU A 217 7.65 10.72 -14.54
CA LEU A 217 7.85 9.39 -15.11
C LEU A 217 8.16 9.46 -16.61
N LEU A 218 7.40 10.27 -17.35
CA LEU A 218 7.66 10.48 -18.79
C LEU A 218 9.02 11.14 -19.05
N LEU A 219 9.52 11.99 -18.15
CA LEU A 219 10.84 12.61 -18.27
C LEU A 219 11.99 11.64 -17.95
N ASN A 220 11.77 10.68 -17.04
CA ASN A 220 12.79 9.68 -16.69
C ASN A 220 13.00 8.63 -17.80
N ASP A 221 12.03 8.46 -18.69
CA ASP A 221 12.09 7.53 -19.82
C ASP A 221 12.71 8.17 -21.09
N LEU A 222 13.11 9.44 -21.07
CA LEU A 222 13.70 10.14 -22.22
C LEU A 222 15.23 10.05 -22.26
N ASP A 223 15.78 9.87 -23.46
CA ASP A 223 17.23 9.89 -23.69
C ASP A 223 17.79 11.34 -23.65
N GLU A 224 19.11 11.50 -23.52
CA GLU A 224 19.78 12.79 -23.27
C GLU A 224 19.49 13.86 -24.35
N GLU A 225 19.34 13.45 -25.61
CA GLU A 225 18.95 14.34 -26.71
C GLU A 225 17.48 14.79 -26.60
N GLU A 226 16.58 13.88 -26.23
CA GLU A 226 15.14 14.15 -26.12
C GLU A 226 14.83 15.05 -24.91
N LEU A 227 15.56 14.85 -23.81
CA LEU A 227 15.49 15.71 -22.63
C LEU A 227 15.93 17.14 -22.96
N GLY A 228 16.91 17.31 -23.85
CA GLY A 228 17.37 18.62 -24.33
C GLY A 228 16.30 19.38 -25.14
N PHE A 229 15.53 18.68 -25.98
CA PHE A 229 14.41 19.29 -26.70
C PHE A 229 13.30 19.75 -25.75
N VAL A 230 12.95 18.92 -24.76
CA VAL A 230 11.93 19.27 -23.76
C VAL A 230 12.37 20.47 -22.94
N HIS A 231 13.63 20.50 -22.48
CA HIS A 231 14.20 21.62 -21.72
C HIS A 231 14.11 22.95 -22.51
N THR A 232 14.56 22.94 -23.77
CA THR A 232 14.51 24.11 -24.66
C THR A 232 13.07 24.59 -24.89
N ALA A 233 12.13 23.67 -25.12
CA ALA A 233 10.72 23.99 -25.30
C ALA A 233 10.10 24.58 -24.03
N THR A 234 10.39 24.03 -22.85
CA THR A 234 9.92 24.59 -21.57
C THR A 234 10.52 25.96 -21.27
N GLN A 235 11.80 26.17 -21.58
CA GLN A 235 12.47 27.46 -21.36
C GLN A 235 11.91 28.55 -22.27
N ASN A 236 11.66 28.25 -23.55
CA ASN A 236 11.01 29.18 -24.48
C ASN A 236 9.58 29.52 -24.02
N ARG A 237 8.82 28.52 -23.52
CA ARG A 237 7.47 28.77 -22.98
C ARG A 237 7.51 29.57 -21.68
N LEU A 238 8.45 29.33 -20.79
CA LEU A 238 8.62 30.11 -19.56
C LEU A 238 8.99 31.56 -19.86
N GLN A 239 9.85 31.80 -20.85
CA GLN A 239 10.15 33.16 -21.34
C GLN A 239 8.89 33.88 -21.84
N THR A 240 8.01 33.20 -22.58
CA THR A 240 6.73 33.81 -23.01
C THR A 240 5.77 34.15 -21.87
N TYR A 241 5.93 33.55 -20.68
CA TYR A 241 5.15 33.89 -19.48
C TYR A 241 5.82 34.93 -18.57
N THR A 242 7.11 35.21 -18.75
CA THR A 242 7.89 36.10 -17.86
C THR A 242 8.11 37.49 -18.47
N LEU A 243 7.77 37.70 -19.74
CA LEU A 243 7.88 39.00 -20.41
C LEU A 243 6.52 39.72 -20.36
N ASP A 244 6.50 40.86 -19.67
CA ASP A 244 5.39 41.82 -19.70
C ASP A 244 5.01 42.16 -21.15
N PRO A 245 3.70 42.34 -21.45
CA PRO A 245 3.21 42.59 -22.81
C PRO A 245 3.68 43.90 -23.43
N GLU A 246 4.39 44.77 -22.71
CA GLU A 246 4.95 46.01 -23.26
C GLU A 246 6.30 45.81 -23.99
N THR A 247 7.13 44.83 -23.60
CA THR A 247 8.41 44.56 -24.30
C THR A 247 8.25 43.79 -25.62
N LEU A 248 7.05 43.27 -25.90
CA LEU A 248 6.76 42.51 -27.13
C LEU A 248 6.51 43.40 -28.35
N LYS A 249 6.28 44.71 -28.19
CA LYS A 249 6.14 45.62 -29.34
C LYS A 249 7.46 46.04 -29.96
N ASP A 250 8.51 46.20 -29.17
CA ASP A 250 9.83 46.62 -29.71
C ASP A 250 10.57 45.48 -30.40
N SER A 251 10.41 44.23 -29.93
CA SER A 251 11.07 43.08 -30.56
C SER A 251 10.42 42.64 -31.88
N LEU A 252 9.13 42.93 -32.09
CA LEU A 252 8.43 42.67 -33.35
C LEU A 252 8.65 43.76 -34.42
N GLN A 253 9.08 44.97 -34.03
CA GLN A 253 9.52 45.98 -35.00
C GLN A 253 10.95 45.76 -35.49
N SER A 254 11.86 45.23 -34.66
CA SER A 254 13.25 45.01 -35.09
C SER A 254 13.43 43.81 -36.03
N GLN A 255 12.53 42.82 -36.03
CA GLN A 255 12.58 41.69 -36.97
C GLN A 255 11.95 42.00 -38.33
N LYS A 256 11.11 43.03 -38.45
CA LYS A 256 10.49 43.40 -39.74
C LYS A 256 11.39 44.23 -40.64
N THR A 257 12.52 44.72 -40.13
CA THR A 257 13.49 45.52 -40.90
C THR A 257 14.69 44.72 -41.42
N THR A 258 14.88 43.47 -41.00
CA THR A 258 16.01 42.64 -41.47
C THR A 258 15.67 41.77 -42.69
N ASP A 259 14.40 41.61 -43.06
CA ASP A 259 13.97 40.80 -44.22
C ASP A 259 13.82 41.61 -45.54
N ILE A 260 14.40 42.81 -45.65
CA ILE A 260 14.37 43.61 -46.90
C ILE A 260 15.77 43.86 -47.51
N GLN A 261 16.86 43.44 -46.88
CA GLN A 261 18.19 43.54 -47.51
C GLN A 261 19.10 42.37 -47.14
N HIS A 262 19.00 41.27 -47.88
CA HIS A 262 20.10 40.71 -48.69
C HIS A 262 19.67 39.45 -49.46
#